data_AF-A0A6J6VIM9-F1
#
_entry.id   AF-A0A6J6VIM9-F1
#
_cell.length_a   1.000
_cell.length_b   1.000
_cell.length_c   1.000
_cell.angle_alpha   90.00
_cell.angle_beta   90.00
_cell.angle_gamma   90.00
#
_symmetry.space_group_name_H-M   'P 1'
#
loop_
_entity.id
_entity.type
_entity.pdbx_description
1 polymer ?
#
loop_
_entity_poly.entity_id
_entity_poly.type
_entity_poly.pdbx_seq_one_letter_code
_entity_poly.pdbx_strand_id
1 'polypeptide(L)'
;MMASINVIAADTDESAQSQLQTRRRSFTRGLYSRQGHTLTDDQVEQLLNDPRGAHVDQMLTYSAVGTPDVVKTYVDKFQSAINADEIITVHHCDSSDNRVRSLELLAEVSGLLIRQ
;
A
#
# COMPACT_ATOMS: atom_id res chain seq x y z
N MET A 1 -22.37 4.25 0.27
CA MET A 1 -21.12 4.77 0.84
C MET A 1 -19.95 4.19 0.08
N MET A 2 -19.00 5.04 -0.32
CA MET A 2 -17.75 4.63 -0.96
C MET A 2 -16.61 4.86 0.04
N ALA A 3 -15.65 3.95 0.10
CA ALA A 3 -14.46 4.10 0.92
C ALA A 3 -13.20 3.72 0.14
N SER A 4 -12.06 4.28 0.54
CA SER A 4 -10.77 4.01 -0.12
C SER A 4 -9.82 3.26 0.79
N ILE A 5 -9.00 2.38 0.21
CA ILE A 5 -8.01 1.58 0.93
C ILE A 5 -6.73 1.45 0.09
N ASN A 6 -5.57 1.42 0.75
CA ASN A 6 -4.31 1.13 0.08
C ASN A 6 -4.16 -0.39 -0.14
N VAL A 7 -3.55 -0.77 -1.26
CA VAL A 7 -3.28 -2.17 -1.60
C VAL A 7 -1.84 -2.34 -2.07
N ILE A 8 -1.19 -3.38 -1.57
CA ILE A 8 0.03 -3.96 -2.12
C ILE A 8 -0.17 -5.48 -2.14
N ALA A 9 -0.64 -5.98 -3.28
CA ALA A 9 -0.74 -7.42 -3.54
C ALA A 9 0.48 -7.86 -4.34
N ALA A 10 1.17 -8.90 -3.87
CA ALA A 10 2.31 -9.49 -4.56
C ALA A 10 2.23 -11.03 -4.52
N ASP A 11 3.01 -11.69 -5.38
CA ASP A 11 3.04 -13.17 -5.44
C ASP A 11 3.58 -13.81 -4.15
N THR A 12 4.34 -13.07 -3.35
CA THR A 12 4.84 -13.51 -2.04
C THR A 12 4.68 -12.41 -0.99
N ASP A 13 4.51 -12.81 0.28
CA ASP A 13 4.45 -11.85 1.39
C ASP A 13 5.76 -11.07 1.53
N GLU A 14 6.91 -11.72 1.36
CA GLU A 14 8.22 -11.05 1.37
C GLU A 14 8.30 -9.90 0.36
N SER A 15 7.80 -10.12 -0.87
CA SER A 15 7.74 -9.07 -1.89
C SER A 15 6.81 -7.94 -1.47
N ALA A 16 5.62 -8.25 -0.96
CA ALA A 16 4.67 -7.24 -0.49
C ALA A 16 5.24 -6.38 0.64
N GLN A 17 5.92 -6.99 1.62
CA GLN A 17 6.54 -6.28 2.73
C GLN A 17 7.73 -5.42 2.26
N SER A 18 8.56 -5.94 1.34
CA SER A 18 9.65 -5.17 0.74
C SER A 18 9.14 -3.92 0.01
N GLN A 19 8.08 -4.07 -0.78
CA GLN A 19 7.41 -2.95 -1.45
C GLN A 19 6.86 -1.92 -0.45
N LEU A 20 6.22 -2.38 0.64
CA LEU A 20 5.73 -1.51 1.70
C LEU A 20 6.86 -0.68 2.32
N GLN A 21 8.02 -1.29 2.63
CA GLN A 21 9.16 -0.55 3.17
C GLN A 21 9.69 0.49 2.19
N THR A 22 9.79 0.14 0.90
CA THR A 22 10.18 1.07 -0.16
C THR A 22 9.21 2.26 -0.25
N ARG A 23 7.90 2.01 -0.11
CA ARG A 23 6.89 3.08 -0.09
C ARG A 23 6.95 3.95 1.15
N ARG A 24 7.15 3.37 2.34
CA ARG A 24 7.38 4.14 3.57
C ARG A 24 8.54 5.12 3.41
N ARG A 25 9.65 4.66 2.82
CA ARG A 25 10.80 5.52 2.48
C ARG A 25 10.42 6.61 1.47
N SER A 26 9.70 6.26 0.41
CA SER A 26 9.26 7.22 -0.62
C SER A 26 8.33 8.31 -0.05
N PHE A 27 7.37 7.95 0.80
CA PHE A 27 6.49 8.91 1.47
C PHE A 27 7.26 9.80 2.45
N THR A 28 8.18 9.23 3.22
CA THR A 28 9.07 10.00 4.10
C THR A 28 9.84 11.06 3.31
N ARG A 29 10.44 10.67 2.17
CA ARG A 29 11.11 11.65 1.29
C ARG A 29 10.15 12.71 0.77
N GLY A 30 8.97 12.32 0.32
CA GLY A 30 7.97 13.26 -0.23
C GLY A 30 7.46 14.28 0.78
N LEU A 31 7.30 13.87 2.04
CA LEU A 31 6.81 14.74 3.12
C LEU A 31 7.90 15.69 3.66
N TYR A 32 9.13 15.19 3.79
CA TYR A 32 10.15 15.86 4.59
C TYR A 32 11.33 16.42 3.78
N SER A 33 11.46 16.07 2.49
CA SER A 33 12.44 16.74 1.63
C SER A 33 11.98 18.16 1.30
N ARG A 34 12.94 19.07 1.11
CA ARG A 34 12.68 20.47 0.73
C ARG A 34 13.41 20.79 -0.56
N GLN A 35 13.00 21.87 -1.24
CA GLN A 35 13.74 22.36 -2.41
C GLN A 35 15.20 22.60 -2.03
N GLY A 36 16.13 21.96 -2.76
CA GLY A 36 17.57 22.04 -2.49
C GLY A 36 18.07 21.15 -1.35
N HIS A 37 17.20 20.39 -0.67
CA HIS A 37 17.59 19.47 0.39
C HIS A 37 16.79 18.16 0.31
N THR A 38 17.31 17.22 -0.47
CA THR A 38 16.81 15.85 -0.53
C THR A 38 17.44 15.04 0.59
N LEU A 39 16.62 14.32 1.35
CA LEU A 39 17.11 13.46 2.42
C LEU A 39 18.00 12.34 1.86
N THR A 40 18.99 11.90 2.62
CA THR A 40 19.73 10.67 2.36
C THR A 40 18.95 9.45 2.85
N ASP A 41 19.37 8.24 2.46
CA ASP A 41 18.77 6.98 2.90
C ASP A 41 18.82 6.84 4.43
N ASP A 42 19.96 7.18 5.03
CA ASP A 42 20.15 7.13 6.49
C ASP A 42 19.23 8.13 7.22
N GLN A 43 19.05 9.33 6.66
CA GLN A 43 18.14 10.33 7.24
C GLN A 43 16.68 9.88 7.16
N VAL A 44 16.29 9.23 6.06
CA VAL A 44 14.95 8.64 5.91
C VAL A 44 14.73 7.54 6.94
N GLU A 45 15.71 6.66 7.12
CA GLU A 45 15.65 5.59 8.12
C GLU A 45 15.52 6.16 9.55
N GLN A 46 16.30 7.18 9.87
CA GLN A 46 16.21 7.86 11.18
C GLN A 46 14.83 8.47 11.40
N LEU A 47 14.23 9.10 10.38
CA LEU A 47 12.90 9.68 10.48
C LEU A 47 11.80 8.63 10.65
N LEU A 48 11.91 7.48 9.98
CA LEU A 48 10.97 6.37 10.12
C LEU A 48 10.99 5.75 11.53
N ASN A 49 12.11 5.82 12.23
CA ASN A 49 12.28 5.32 13.60
C ASN A 49 12.01 6.39 14.69
N ASP A 50 11.74 7.64 14.29
CA ASP A 50 11.41 8.78 15.17
C ASP A 50 9.88 8.90 15.32
N PRO A 51 9.35 9.52 16.40
CA PRO A 51 7.93 9.89 16.49
C PRO A 51 7.32 10.55 15.24
N ARG A 52 8.12 11.26 14.43
CA ARG A 52 7.69 11.84 13.14
C ARG A 52 7.36 10.77 12.08
N GLY A 53 7.93 9.57 12.19
CA GLY A 53 7.57 8.40 11.38
C GLY A 53 6.12 7.97 11.56
N ALA A 54 5.51 8.27 12.72
CA ALA A 54 4.11 7.94 12.99
C ALA A 54 3.14 8.59 11.98
N HIS A 55 3.50 9.74 11.40
CA HIS A 55 2.66 10.35 10.36
C HIS A 55 2.64 9.52 9.08
N VAL A 56 3.77 8.92 8.70
CA VAL A 56 3.85 8.00 7.55
C VAL A 56 3.02 6.75 7.82
N ASP A 57 3.08 6.22 9.04
CA ASP A 57 2.30 5.05 9.43
C ASP A 57 0.79 5.36 9.50
N GLN A 58 0.41 6.60 9.89
CA GLN A 58 -0.97 7.08 9.80
C GLN A 58 -1.49 7.08 8.36
N MET A 59 -0.69 7.55 7.39
CA MET A 59 -1.08 7.52 5.97
C MET A 59 -1.31 6.10 5.43
N LEU A 60 -0.66 5.11 6.06
CA LEU A 60 -0.70 3.71 5.66
C LEU A 60 -1.57 2.84 6.59
N THR A 61 -2.34 3.44 7.51
CA THR A 61 -3.10 2.70 8.53
C THR A 61 -4.08 1.68 7.92
N TYR A 62 -4.78 2.06 6.84
CA TYR A 62 -5.65 1.16 6.10
C TYR A 62 -4.94 0.70 4.82
N SER A 63 -4.07 -0.30 4.98
CA SER A 63 -3.35 -0.92 3.88
C SER A 63 -3.48 -2.43 3.92
N ALA A 64 -4.05 -3.01 2.86
CA ALA A 64 -4.01 -4.45 2.62
C ALA A 64 -2.68 -4.80 1.92
N VAL A 65 -1.79 -5.48 2.64
CA VAL A 65 -0.43 -5.82 2.16
C VAL A 65 -0.20 -7.32 2.33
N GLY A 66 0.14 -8.02 1.25
CA GLY A 66 0.47 -9.44 1.31
C GLY A 66 0.22 -10.18 0.00
N THR A 67 0.02 -11.50 0.11
CA THR A 67 -0.43 -12.38 -0.98
C THR A 67 -1.90 -12.09 -1.35
N PRO A 68 -2.38 -12.55 -2.52
CA PRO A 68 -3.71 -12.21 -3.01
C PRO A 68 -4.85 -12.56 -2.04
N ASP A 69 -4.76 -13.72 -1.39
CA ASP A 69 -5.72 -14.21 -0.39
C ASP A 69 -5.71 -13.35 0.90
N VAL A 70 -4.53 -12.93 1.35
CA VAL A 70 -4.37 -12.02 2.49
C VAL A 70 -5.00 -10.66 2.19
N VAL A 71 -4.71 -10.11 1.01
CA VAL A 71 -5.26 -8.83 0.57
C VAL A 71 -6.78 -8.90 0.45
N LYS A 72 -7.33 -9.93 -0.20
CA LYS A 72 -8.78 -10.13 -0.34
C LYS A 72 -9.46 -10.18 1.03
N THR A 73 -8.91 -10.98 1.93
CA THR A 73 -9.44 -11.13 3.29
C THR A 73 -9.46 -9.80 4.03
N TYR A 74 -8.41 -8.99 3.91
CA TYR A 74 -8.36 -7.68 4.55
C TYR A 74 -9.38 -6.70 3.94
N VAL A 75 -9.45 -6.63 2.61
CA VAL A 75 -10.40 -5.74 1.90
C VAL A 75 -11.85 -6.09 2.26
N ASP A 76 -12.21 -7.37 2.29
CA ASP A 76 -13.56 -7.82 2.66
C ASP A 76 -13.91 -7.46 4.10
N LYS A 77 -12.96 -7.65 5.03
CA LYS A 77 -13.12 -7.27 6.43
C LYS A 77 -13.30 -5.77 6.58
N PHE A 78 -12.50 -4.98 5.88
CA PHE A 78 -12.60 -3.53 5.88
C PHE A 78 -13.95 -3.06 5.35
N GLN A 79 -14.37 -3.56 4.18
CA GLN A 79 -15.66 -3.24 3.57
C GLN A 79 -16.82 -3.57 4.51
N SER A 80 -16.80 -4.76 5.10
CA SER A 80 -17.85 -5.23 6.02
C SER A 80 -17.88 -4.40 7.31
N ALA A 81 -16.73 -4.05 7.87
CA ALA A 81 -16.64 -3.30 9.13
C ALA A 81 -17.28 -1.90 9.04
N ILE A 82 -17.26 -1.30 7.86
CA ILE A 82 -17.82 0.03 7.63
C ILE A 82 -19.14 -0.01 6.85
N ASN A 83 -19.59 -1.17 6.36
CA ASN A 83 -20.73 -1.34 5.46
C ASN A 83 -20.61 -0.45 4.20
N ALA A 84 -19.44 -0.48 3.54
CA ALA A 84 -19.25 0.25 2.28
C ALA A 84 -19.88 -0.53 1.11
N ASP A 85 -20.64 0.18 0.27
CA ASP A 85 -21.20 -0.38 -0.96
C ASP A 85 -20.11 -0.58 -2.03
N GLU A 86 -19.10 0.29 -2.03
CA GLU A 86 -17.98 0.25 -2.98
C GLU A 86 -16.64 0.56 -2.29
N ILE A 87 -15.59 -0.13 -2.76
CA ILE A 87 -14.20 0.09 -2.33
C ILE A 87 -13.38 0.59 -3.51
N ILE A 88 -12.71 1.73 -3.32
CA ILE A 88 -11.73 2.28 -4.26
C ILE A 88 -10.33 1.87 -3.76
N THR A 89 -9.57 1.14 -4.59
CA THR A 89 -8.23 0.69 -4.20
C THR A 89 -7.13 1.59 -4.76
N VAL A 90 -6.18 1.95 -3.91
CA VAL A 90 -4.96 2.67 -4.31
C VAL A 90 -3.77 1.73 -4.21
N HIS A 91 -3.21 1.39 -5.37
CA HIS A 91 -2.09 0.45 -5.46
C HIS A 91 -0.76 1.18 -5.30
N HIS A 92 -0.30 1.32 -4.05
CA HIS A 92 0.97 1.92 -3.71
C HIS A 92 2.11 0.91 -3.86
N CYS A 93 2.35 0.40 -5.06
CA CYS A 93 3.50 -0.47 -5.33
C CYS A 93 4.76 0.37 -5.61
N ASP A 94 5.93 -0.25 -5.50
CA ASP A 94 7.24 0.41 -5.71
C ASP A 94 7.60 0.66 -7.18
N SER A 95 6.88 0.03 -8.11
CA SER A 95 7.07 0.18 -9.55
C SER A 95 5.73 0.12 -10.31
N SER A 96 5.74 0.59 -11.56
CA SER A 96 4.57 0.50 -12.45
C SER A 96 4.16 -0.95 -12.72
N ASP A 97 5.13 -1.84 -12.92
CA ASP A 97 4.88 -3.26 -13.20
C ASP A 97 4.26 -3.94 -11.98
N ASN A 98 4.80 -3.70 -10.78
CA ASN A 98 4.21 -4.22 -9.54
C ASN A 98 2.82 -3.63 -9.27
N ARG A 99 2.57 -2.38 -9.67
CA ARG A 99 1.24 -1.77 -9.57
C ARG A 99 0.22 -2.48 -10.46
N VAL A 100 0.57 -2.77 -11.71
CA VAL A 100 -0.28 -3.55 -12.63
C VAL A 100 -0.49 -4.96 -12.09
N ARG A 101 0.58 -5.64 -11.66
CA ARG A 101 0.48 -6.98 -11.07
C ARG A 101 -0.43 -7.01 -9.85
N SER A 102 -0.31 -6.01 -8.97
CA SER A 102 -1.15 -5.91 -7.78
C SER A 102 -2.63 -5.70 -8.11
N LEU A 103 -2.95 -4.95 -9.17
CA LEU A 103 -4.32 -4.80 -9.68
C LEU A 103 -4.86 -6.12 -10.21
N GLU A 104 -4.09 -6.83 -11.02
CA GLU A 104 -4.46 -8.14 -11.58
C GLU A 104 -4.75 -9.16 -10.48
N LEU A 105 -3.84 -9.27 -9.51
CA LEU A 105 -3.96 -10.20 -8.40
C LEU A 105 -5.23 -9.96 -7.58
N LEU A 106 -5.53 -8.70 -7.26
CA LEU A 106 -6.74 -8.36 -6.53
C LEU A 106 -8.00 -8.61 -7.39
N ALA A 107 -7.96 -8.26 -8.67
CA ALA A 107 -9.09 -8.47 -9.58
C ALA A 107 -9.41 -9.97 -9.75
N GLU A 108 -8.39 -10.83 -9.79
CA GLU A 108 -8.54 -12.30 -9.86
C GLU A 108 -9.30 -12.84 -8.65
N VAL A 109 -8.81 -12.57 -7.44
CA VAL A 109 -9.43 -13.07 -6.19
C VAL A 109 -10.76 -12.40 -5.87
N SER A 110 -11.06 -11.27 -6.52
CA SER A 110 -12.36 -10.59 -6.43
C SER A 110 -13.36 -11.03 -7.50
N GLY A 111 -12.97 -11.91 -8.43
CA GLY A 111 -13.83 -12.36 -9.52
C GLY A 111 -14.14 -11.28 -10.55
N LEU A 112 -13.31 -10.23 -10.64
CA LEU A 112 -13.48 -9.09 -11.54
C LEU A 112 -12.77 -9.29 -12.89
N LEU A 113 -11.85 -10.26 -12.98
CA LEU A 113 -11.27 -10.64 -14.26
C LEU A 113 -12.28 -11.49 -15.05
N ILE A 114 -12.86 -10.89 -16.08
CA ILE A 114 -13.57 -11.63 -17.13
C ILE A 114 -12.51 -12.35 -17.96
N ARG A 115 -12.43 -13.67 -17.84
CA ARG A 115 -11.63 -14.49 -18.75
C ARG A 115 -12.24 -14.38 -20.15
N GLN A 116 -11.46 -13.90 -21.12
CA GLN A 116 -11.79 -14.02 -22.54
C GLN A 116 -11.61 -15.47 -22.99
#